data_AF-A0A504LBL5-F1
#
_entry.id   AF-A0A504LBL5-F1
#
_cell.length_a   1.000
_cell.length_b   1.000
_cell.length_c   1.000
_cell.angle_alpha   90.00
_cell.angle_beta   90.00
_cell.angle_gamma   90.00
#
_symmetry.space_group_name_H-M   'P 1'
#
loop_
_entity.id
_entity.type
_entity.pdbx_description
1 polymer ?
#
loop_
_entity_poly.entity_id
_entity_poly.type
_entity_poly.pdbx_seq_one_letter_code
_entity_poly.pdbx_strand_id
1 'polypeptide(L)'
;MRKWLFDDKAHVIIASILDDASEHLINSGICKPQEVDEYIALDYIAQCSAAITHGVVYLEHDEMIGAGIFLDRYSRKNNRQLFQRNSDRCVSQLVRSPNIYFPDYLALLRFAYLRVLNSVSDADILRASGVLMLAAATLPGVRTDIRRELRRRGLSYDPSLISEDTLQKRIGPNGSVTIAHRLAGPKSQLIR
;
A
#
# COMPACT_ATOMS: atom_id res chain seq x y z
N MET A 1 -2.05 24.47 -1.53
CA MET A 1 -2.16 23.01 -1.29
C MET A 1 -3.52 22.70 -0.69
N ARG A 2 -4.36 21.87 -1.32
CA ARG A 2 -5.57 21.35 -0.66
C ARG A 2 -5.14 20.35 0.41
N LYS A 3 -5.57 20.54 1.66
CA LYS A 3 -5.54 19.48 2.68
C LYS A 3 -6.34 18.30 2.12
N TRP A 4 -5.70 17.14 2.04
CA TRP A 4 -6.40 15.91 1.68
C TRP A 4 -7.29 15.52 2.85
N LEU A 5 -8.57 15.27 2.57
CA LEU A 5 -9.56 14.83 3.54
C LEU A 5 -9.83 13.36 3.27
N PHE A 6 -9.89 12.59 4.35
CA PHE A 6 -10.33 11.20 4.32
C PHE A 6 -11.72 11.11 3.66
N ASP A 7 -11.86 10.23 2.67
CA ASP A 7 -13.11 10.06 1.94
C ASP A 7 -13.96 8.95 2.56
N ASP A 8 -14.89 9.33 3.42
CA ASP A 8 -15.79 8.39 4.12
C ASP A 8 -16.57 7.48 3.15
N LYS A 9 -16.95 8.00 1.97
CA LYS A 9 -17.68 7.20 0.98
C LYS A 9 -16.79 6.14 0.34
N ALA A 10 -15.56 6.52 0.00
CA ALA A 10 -14.57 5.57 -0.50
C ALA A 10 -14.22 4.52 0.57
N HIS A 11 -14.08 4.95 1.83
CA HIS A 11 -13.78 4.06 2.94
C HIS A 11 -14.82 2.96 3.12
N VAL A 12 -16.12 3.29 3.12
CA VAL A 12 -17.19 2.30 3.24
C VAL A 12 -17.13 1.24 2.13
N ILE A 13 -16.83 1.66 0.90
CA ILE A 13 -16.72 0.75 -0.25
C ILE A 13 -15.50 -0.17 -0.09
N ILE A 14 -14.33 0.41 0.22
CA ILE A 14 -13.10 -0.38 0.40
C ILE A 14 -13.25 -1.36 1.55
N ALA A 15 -13.75 -0.91 2.70
CA ALA A 15 -13.97 -1.77 3.87
C ALA A 15 -14.88 -2.96 3.51
N SER A 16 -16.00 -2.70 2.82
CA SER A 16 -16.90 -3.79 2.39
C SER A 16 -16.24 -4.76 1.40
N ILE A 17 -15.40 -4.27 0.47
CA ILE A 17 -14.64 -5.14 -0.45
C ILE A 17 -13.67 -6.03 0.34
N LEU A 18 -12.98 -5.48 1.33
CA LEU A 18 -12.01 -6.21 2.14
C LEU A 18 -12.69 -7.23 3.06
N ASP A 19 -13.83 -6.88 3.67
CA ASP A 19 -14.62 -7.80 4.49
C ASP A 19 -15.11 -9.00 3.65
N ASP A 20 -15.68 -8.74 2.48
CA ASP A 20 -16.11 -9.78 1.52
C ASP A 20 -14.93 -10.66 1.07
N ALA A 21 -13.76 -10.04 0.84
CA ALA A 21 -12.54 -10.74 0.45
C ALA A 21 -12.06 -11.68 1.56
N SER A 22 -11.97 -11.18 2.78
CA SER A 22 -11.54 -11.93 3.96
C SER A 22 -12.46 -13.13 4.20
N GLU A 23 -13.78 -12.91 4.22
CA GLU A 23 -14.76 -13.97 4.39
C GLU A 23 -14.60 -15.03 3.29
N HIS A 24 -14.43 -14.62 2.04
CA HIS A 24 -14.27 -15.57 0.96
C HIS A 24 -12.97 -16.38 1.06
N LEU A 25 -11.83 -15.75 1.33
CA LEU A 25 -10.53 -16.43 1.45
C LEU A 25 -10.56 -17.49 2.56
N ILE A 26 -11.24 -17.18 3.66
CA ILE A 26 -11.46 -18.11 4.77
C ILE A 26 -12.40 -19.25 4.34
N ASN A 27 -13.58 -18.93 3.82
CA ASN A 27 -14.60 -19.92 3.47
C ASN A 27 -14.19 -20.85 2.32
N SER A 28 -13.30 -20.39 1.44
CA SER A 28 -12.71 -21.20 0.37
C SER A 28 -11.51 -22.03 0.81
N GLY A 29 -11.05 -21.88 2.06
CA GLY A 29 -9.89 -22.60 2.60
C GLY A 29 -8.54 -22.13 2.03
N ILE A 30 -8.49 -20.98 1.36
CA ILE A 30 -7.24 -20.41 0.82
C ILE A 30 -6.36 -19.90 1.97
N CYS A 31 -6.96 -19.31 3.00
CA CYS A 31 -6.25 -18.73 4.12
C CYS A 31 -6.92 -19.08 5.45
N LYS A 32 -6.13 -19.21 6.52
CA LYS A 32 -6.69 -19.31 7.87
C LYS A 32 -7.18 -17.94 8.32
N PRO A 33 -8.20 -17.87 9.20
CA PRO A 33 -8.69 -16.60 9.73
C PRO A 33 -7.62 -15.69 10.35
N GLN A 34 -6.56 -16.28 10.90
CA GLN A 34 -5.47 -15.57 11.59
C GLN A 34 -4.47 -14.93 10.61
N GLU A 35 -4.43 -15.41 9.37
CA GLU A 35 -3.42 -15.07 8.36
C GLU A 35 -4.01 -14.18 7.25
N VAL A 36 -5.33 -13.95 7.26
CA VAL A 36 -6.06 -13.34 6.13
C VAL A 36 -5.68 -11.88 5.88
N ASP A 37 -5.51 -11.10 6.96
CA ASP A 37 -5.17 -9.69 6.85
C ASP A 37 -3.76 -9.51 6.26
N GLU A 38 -2.81 -10.32 6.73
CA GLU A 38 -1.44 -10.36 6.19
C GLU A 38 -1.46 -10.79 4.72
N TYR A 39 -2.23 -11.84 4.38
CA TYR A 39 -2.34 -12.34 3.02
C TYR A 39 -2.87 -11.25 2.05
N ILE A 40 -3.94 -10.56 2.43
CA ILE A 40 -4.53 -9.49 1.61
C ILE A 40 -3.55 -8.31 1.49
N ALA A 41 -2.89 -7.92 2.57
CA ALA A 41 -1.91 -6.84 2.55
C ALA A 41 -0.69 -7.18 1.67
N LEU A 42 -0.22 -8.42 1.69
CA LEU A 42 0.85 -8.89 0.83
C LEU A 42 0.42 -8.92 -0.65
N ASP A 43 -0.82 -9.31 -0.94
CA ASP A 43 -1.35 -9.24 -2.32
C ASP A 43 -1.46 -7.78 -2.79
N TYR A 44 -1.91 -6.85 -1.95
CA TYR A 44 -1.89 -5.42 -2.26
C TYR A 44 -0.48 -4.92 -2.62
N ILE A 45 0.51 -5.22 -1.77
CA ILE A 45 1.92 -4.90 -2.04
C ILE A 45 2.38 -5.52 -3.36
N ALA A 46 2.01 -6.77 -3.64
CA ALA A 46 2.38 -7.46 -4.87
C ALA A 46 1.78 -6.79 -6.11
N GLN A 47 0.49 -6.43 -6.10
CA GLN A 47 -0.15 -5.75 -7.24
C GLN A 47 0.45 -4.37 -7.49
N CYS A 48 0.64 -3.56 -6.44
CA CYS A 48 1.30 -2.26 -6.56
C CYS A 48 2.73 -2.38 -7.08
N SER A 49 3.52 -3.31 -6.53
CA SER A 49 4.90 -3.53 -6.94
C SER A 49 4.99 -4.02 -8.39
N ALA A 50 4.08 -4.90 -8.82
CA ALA A 50 4.03 -5.38 -10.20
C ALA A 50 3.76 -4.22 -11.19
N ALA A 51 2.82 -3.33 -10.86
CA ALA A 51 2.52 -2.17 -11.70
C ALA A 51 3.68 -1.16 -11.81
N ILE A 52 4.50 -1.02 -10.76
CA ILE A 52 5.66 -0.11 -10.71
C ILE A 52 6.91 -0.72 -11.37
N THR A 53 6.98 -2.05 -11.51
CA THR A 53 8.18 -2.76 -11.97
C THR A 53 8.62 -2.29 -13.36
N HIS A 54 9.94 -2.20 -13.57
CA HIS A 54 10.58 -1.60 -14.75
C HIS A 54 10.38 -0.09 -14.93
N GLY A 55 9.71 0.58 -13.99
CA GLY A 55 9.72 2.04 -13.92
C GLY A 55 11.14 2.59 -13.79
N VAL A 56 11.38 3.78 -14.33
CA VAL A 56 12.65 4.51 -14.12
C VAL A 56 12.64 5.20 -12.75
N VAL A 57 11.44 5.62 -12.32
CA VAL A 57 11.15 6.27 -11.04
C VAL A 57 9.77 5.82 -10.56
N TYR A 58 9.55 5.90 -9.26
CA TYR A 58 8.25 5.72 -8.64
C TYR A 58 7.28 6.83 -9.10
N LEU A 59 6.12 6.42 -9.59
CA LEU A 59 4.99 7.30 -9.88
C LEU A 59 3.78 6.86 -9.03
N GLU A 60 3.14 7.81 -8.33
CA GLU A 60 1.90 7.55 -7.57
C GLU A 60 0.81 6.94 -8.48
N HIS A 61 0.81 7.31 -9.77
CA HIS A 61 -0.13 6.77 -10.76
C HIS A 61 0.04 5.27 -11.00
N ASP A 62 1.28 4.76 -11.03
CA ASP A 62 1.53 3.33 -11.21
C ASP A 62 1.06 2.53 -9.98
N GLU A 63 1.26 3.08 -8.78
CA GLU A 63 0.69 2.51 -7.56
C GLU A 63 -0.85 2.51 -7.60
N MET A 64 -1.46 3.59 -8.11
CA MET A 64 -2.91 3.66 -8.31
C MET A 64 -3.42 2.59 -9.28
N ILE A 65 -2.70 2.30 -10.37
CA ILE A 65 -3.04 1.21 -11.28
C ILE A 65 -3.03 -0.14 -10.52
N GLY A 66 -1.97 -0.43 -9.78
CA GLY A 66 -1.88 -1.66 -8.98
C GLY A 66 -2.96 -1.78 -7.91
N ALA A 67 -3.28 -0.68 -7.21
CA ALA A 67 -4.37 -0.62 -6.24
C ALA A 67 -5.74 -0.83 -6.90
N GLY A 68 -5.94 -0.33 -8.12
CA GLY A 68 -7.14 -0.57 -8.92
C GLY A 68 -7.31 -2.05 -9.30
N ILE A 69 -6.23 -2.69 -9.75
CA ILE A 69 -6.21 -4.14 -10.06
C ILE A 69 -6.53 -4.96 -8.81
N PHE A 70 -5.91 -4.61 -7.68
CA PHE A 70 -6.17 -5.23 -6.38
C PHE A 70 -7.66 -5.12 -6.00
N LEU A 71 -8.23 -3.91 -6.05
CA LEU A 71 -9.64 -3.71 -5.69
C LEU A 71 -10.59 -4.41 -6.66
N ASP A 72 -10.36 -4.39 -7.99
CA ASP A 72 -11.24 -5.10 -8.94
C ASP A 72 -11.18 -6.62 -8.72
N ARG A 73 -10.01 -7.18 -8.39
CA ARG A 73 -9.85 -8.61 -8.09
C ARG A 73 -10.73 -9.07 -6.93
N TYR A 74 -10.80 -8.27 -5.86
CA TYR A 74 -11.58 -8.60 -4.67
C TYR A 74 -13.03 -8.13 -4.75
N SER A 75 -13.35 -7.20 -5.65
CA SER A 75 -14.70 -6.70 -5.88
C SER A 75 -15.63 -7.79 -6.43
N ARG A 76 -16.61 -8.19 -5.62
CA ARG A 76 -17.59 -9.23 -5.97
C ARG A 76 -19.00 -8.69 -5.99
N LYS A 77 -19.86 -9.29 -6.83
CA LYS A 77 -21.30 -9.03 -6.90
C LYS A 77 -21.63 -7.52 -6.86
N ASN A 78 -22.34 -7.08 -5.82
CA ASN A 78 -22.83 -5.71 -5.63
C ASN A 78 -21.68 -4.70 -5.44
N ASN A 79 -20.57 -5.12 -4.82
CA ASN A 79 -19.41 -4.26 -4.60
C ASN A 79 -18.69 -3.92 -5.90
N ARG A 80 -18.75 -4.78 -6.92
CA ARG A 80 -18.10 -4.51 -8.21
C ARG A 80 -18.68 -3.30 -8.94
N GLN A 81 -20.01 -3.19 -9.01
CA GLN A 81 -20.63 -2.03 -9.65
C GLN A 81 -20.38 -0.74 -8.86
N LEU A 82 -20.42 -0.81 -7.53
CA LEU A 82 -20.14 0.34 -6.66
C LEU A 82 -18.69 0.81 -6.78
N PHE A 83 -17.75 -0.14 -6.79
CA PHE A 83 -16.33 0.13 -7.03
C PHE A 83 -16.12 0.77 -8.40
N GLN A 84 -16.64 0.19 -9.48
CA GLN A 84 -16.45 0.71 -10.84
C GLN A 84 -16.94 2.17 -10.98
N ARG A 85 -18.03 2.54 -10.30
CA ARG A 85 -18.54 3.92 -10.30
C ARG A 85 -17.70 4.90 -9.47
N ASN A 86 -16.90 4.39 -8.53
CA ASN A 86 -16.13 5.19 -7.57
C ASN A 86 -14.63 4.82 -7.60
N SER A 87 -14.14 4.24 -8.70
CA SER A 87 -12.82 3.59 -8.78
C SER A 87 -11.72 4.54 -8.35
N ASP A 88 -11.69 5.75 -8.92
CA ASP A 88 -10.63 6.72 -8.70
C ASP A 88 -10.57 7.18 -7.25
N ARG A 89 -11.74 7.32 -6.60
CA ARG A 89 -11.85 7.70 -5.19
C ARG A 89 -11.36 6.58 -4.28
N CYS A 90 -11.79 5.35 -4.54
CA CYS A 90 -11.39 4.18 -3.76
C CYS A 90 -9.89 3.92 -3.89
N VAL A 91 -9.38 3.94 -5.12
CA VAL A 91 -7.96 3.78 -5.42
C VAL A 91 -7.13 4.89 -4.75
N SER A 92 -7.53 6.15 -4.91
CA SER A 92 -6.78 7.26 -4.30
C SER A 92 -6.78 7.19 -2.77
N GLN A 93 -7.91 6.81 -2.17
CA GLN A 93 -8.04 6.62 -0.72
C GLN A 93 -7.13 5.49 -0.22
N LEU A 94 -7.15 4.33 -0.90
CA LEU A 94 -6.35 3.16 -0.52
C LEU A 94 -4.83 3.45 -0.61
N VAL A 95 -4.38 4.03 -1.73
CA VAL A 95 -2.98 4.40 -1.98
C VAL A 95 -2.45 5.39 -0.94
N ARG A 96 -3.29 6.31 -0.47
CA ARG A 96 -2.88 7.36 0.49
C ARG A 96 -2.96 6.93 1.93
N SER A 97 -3.82 5.97 2.25
CA SER A 97 -4.06 5.51 3.60
C SER A 97 -3.98 3.99 3.74
N PRO A 98 -2.94 3.31 3.22
CA PRO A 98 -2.88 1.84 3.24
C PRO A 98 -2.88 1.30 4.68
N ASN A 99 -2.27 2.01 5.63
CA ASN A 99 -2.23 1.64 7.04
C ASN A 99 -3.60 1.61 7.73
N ILE A 100 -4.62 2.27 7.17
CA ILE A 100 -5.99 2.22 7.70
C ILE A 100 -6.65 0.88 7.37
N TYR A 101 -6.27 0.30 6.22
CA TYR A 101 -6.86 -0.94 5.71
C TYR A 101 -6.00 -2.17 6.03
N PHE A 102 -4.71 -1.96 6.26
CA PHE A 102 -3.71 -3.01 6.46
C PHE A 102 -2.85 -2.65 7.67
N PRO A 103 -3.17 -3.13 8.89
CA PRO A 103 -2.49 -2.75 10.13
C PRO A 103 -0.96 -2.96 10.08
N ASP A 104 -0.52 -4.06 9.48
CA ASP A 104 0.90 -4.44 9.41
C ASP A 104 1.58 -4.03 8.08
N TYR A 105 0.97 -3.16 7.28
CA TYR A 105 1.46 -2.79 5.95
C TYR A 105 2.93 -2.36 5.92
N LEU A 106 3.36 -1.48 6.83
CA LEU A 106 4.74 -1.00 6.87
C LEU A 106 5.73 -2.13 7.24
N ALA A 107 5.33 -3.02 8.15
CA ALA A 107 6.16 -4.16 8.56
C ALA A 107 6.30 -5.16 7.40
N LEU A 108 5.20 -5.49 6.73
CA LEU A 108 5.17 -6.38 5.57
C LEU A 108 5.93 -5.80 4.38
N LEU A 109 5.78 -4.50 4.10
CA LEU A 109 6.53 -3.82 3.05
C LEU A 109 8.03 -3.81 3.37
N ARG A 110 8.42 -3.59 4.63
CA ARG A 110 9.83 -3.69 5.05
C ARG A 110 10.36 -5.10 4.90
N PHE A 111 9.58 -6.13 5.24
CA PHE A 111 9.96 -7.52 5.06
C PHE A 111 10.16 -7.86 3.58
N ALA A 112 9.21 -7.48 2.71
CA ALA A 112 9.31 -7.67 1.27
C ALA A 112 10.54 -6.96 0.67
N TYR A 113 10.79 -5.71 1.10
CA TYR A 113 11.96 -4.93 0.76
C TYR A 113 13.27 -5.65 1.10
N LEU A 114 13.43 -6.11 2.35
CA LEU A 114 14.65 -6.79 2.80
C LEU A 114 14.84 -8.12 2.07
N ARG A 115 13.74 -8.84 1.81
CA ARG A 115 13.77 -10.08 1.04
C ARG A 115 14.32 -9.83 -0.37
N VAL A 116 13.84 -8.81 -1.07
CA VAL A 116 14.35 -8.45 -2.42
C VAL A 116 15.83 -8.07 -2.37
N LEU A 117 16.24 -7.24 -1.42
CA LEU A 117 17.65 -6.86 -1.27
C LEU A 117 18.58 -8.07 -1.06
N ASN A 118 18.13 -9.05 -0.29
CA ASN A 118 18.91 -10.24 0.03
C ASN A 118 18.87 -11.30 -1.08
N SER A 119 17.80 -11.35 -1.88
CA SER A 119 17.62 -12.41 -2.90
C SER A 119 18.14 -12.04 -4.27
N VAL A 120 18.15 -10.75 -4.63
CA VAL A 120 18.60 -10.28 -5.93
C VAL A 120 20.05 -9.84 -5.79
N SER A 121 20.96 -10.35 -6.62
CA SER A 121 22.38 -9.94 -6.65
C SER A 121 22.63 -8.84 -7.69
N ASP A 122 22.01 -8.96 -8.86
CA ASP A 122 22.12 -8.05 -9.99
C ASP A 122 21.56 -6.66 -9.66
N ALA A 123 22.37 -5.63 -9.86
CA ALA A 123 22.03 -4.27 -9.51
C ALA A 123 20.99 -3.64 -10.45
N ASP A 124 20.92 -4.07 -11.72
CA ASP A 124 19.93 -3.61 -12.68
C ASP A 124 18.56 -4.21 -12.38
N ILE A 125 18.50 -5.49 -12.00
CA ILE A 125 17.27 -6.13 -11.53
C ILE A 125 16.79 -5.47 -10.24
N LEU A 126 17.72 -5.16 -9.33
CA LEU A 126 17.43 -4.43 -8.10
C LEU A 126 16.80 -3.07 -8.40
N ARG A 127 17.38 -2.33 -9.36
CA ARG A 127 16.87 -1.02 -9.79
C ARG A 127 15.49 -1.09 -10.41
N ALA A 128 15.18 -2.13 -11.19
CA ALA A 128 13.88 -2.31 -11.83
C ALA A 128 12.78 -2.82 -10.87
N SER A 129 13.10 -3.09 -9.60
CA SER A 129 12.15 -3.67 -8.66
C SER A 129 11.10 -2.66 -8.18
N GLY A 130 9.83 -2.94 -8.46
CA GLY A 130 8.73 -2.13 -7.95
C GLY A 130 8.59 -2.16 -6.43
N VAL A 131 8.99 -3.26 -5.77
CA VAL A 131 9.00 -3.37 -4.29
C VAL A 131 9.96 -2.35 -3.69
N LEU A 132 11.15 -2.19 -4.29
CA LEU A 132 12.15 -1.23 -3.82
C LEU A 132 11.70 0.22 -4.00
N MET A 133 11.06 0.52 -5.14
CA MET A 133 10.48 1.83 -5.40
C MET A 133 9.35 2.17 -4.44
N LEU A 134 8.42 1.22 -4.23
CA LEU A 134 7.31 1.36 -3.29
C LEU A 134 7.78 1.53 -1.85
N ALA A 135 8.77 0.73 -1.43
CA ALA A 135 9.38 0.81 -0.11
C ALA A 135 10.11 2.14 0.09
N ALA A 136 10.86 2.60 -0.90
CA ALA A 136 11.54 3.89 -0.81
C ALA A 136 10.55 5.07 -0.73
N ALA A 137 9.38 4.96 -1.38
CA ALA A 137 8.36 6.01 -1.41
C ALA A 137 7.55 6.08 -0.10
N THR A 138 7.57 4.99 0.67
CA THR A 138 6.70 4.79 1.83
C THR A 138 7.46 4.78 3.15
N LEU A 139 8.61 4.09 3.20
CA LEU A 139 9.35 3.85 4.43
C LEU A 139 10.45 4.89 4.65
N PRO A 140 10.61 5.40 5.88
CA PRO A 140 11.66 6.35 6.21
C PRO A 140 13.04 5.69 6.12
N GLY A 141 14.02 6.40 5.57
CA GLY A 141 15.42 5.96 5.48
C GLY A 141 15.74 4.97 4.35
N VAL A 142 14.74 4.24 3.83
CA VAL A 142 14.93 3.18 2.81
C VAL A 142 15.58 3.70 1.52
N ARG A 143 15.27 4.94 1.11
CA ARG A 143 15.94 5.57 -0.05
C ARG A 143 17.46 5.61 0.12
N THR A 144 17.93 6.00 1.31
CA THR A 144 19.36 6.09 1.61
C THR A 144 19.98 4.70 1.65
N ASP A 145 19.28 3.72 2.23
CA ASP A 145 19.74 2.33 2.29
C ASP A 145 19.89 1.71 0.90
N ILE A 146 18.91 1.92 0.01
CA ILE A 146 18.96 1.43 -1.37
C ILE A 146 20.10 2.10 -2.13
N ARG A 147 20.29 3.41 -2.00
CA ARG A 147 21.41 4.12 -2.64
C ARG A 147 22.76 3.55 -2.20
N ARG A 148 22.93 3.31 -0.90
CA ARG A 148 24.14 2.69 -0.36
C ARG A 148 24.36 1.31 -0.96
N GLU A 149 23.30 0.52 -1.07
CA GLU A 149 23.35 -0.84 -1.57
C GLU A 149 23.65 -0.92 -3.08
N LEU A 150 23.06 -0.04 -3.90
CA LEU A 150 23.36 0.06 -5.33
C LEU A 150 24.83 0.47 -5.56
N ARG A 151 25.35 1.41 -4.78
CA ARG A 151 26.78 1.81 -4.83
C ARG A 151 27.71 0.67 -4.43
N ARG A 152 27.36 -0.08 -3.38
CA ARG A 152 28.11 -1.28 -2.94
C ARG A 152 28.23 -2.32 -4.07
N ARG A 153 27.25 -2.34 -4.97
CA ARG A 153 27.18 -3.27 -6.12
C ARG A 153 27.73 -2.67 -7.42
N GLY A 154 28.39 -1.52 -7.36
CA GLY A 154 29.11 -0.94 -8.51
C GLY A 154 28.30 0.01 -9.38
N LEU A 155 27.06 0.36 -9.01
CA LEU A 155 26.32 1.42 -9.71
C LEU A 155 26.80 2.79 -9.22
N SER A 156 27.50 3.50 -10.11
CA SER A 156 28.07 4.83 -9.87
C SER A 156 27.06 5.98 -10.07
N TYR A 157 25.94 5.72 -10.74
CA TYR A 157 24.88 6.68 -11.00
C TYR A 157 23.72 6.53 -10.02
N ASP A 158 23.21 7.65 -9.49
CA ASP A 158 22.12 7.73 -8.52
C ASP A 158 20.87 8.32 -9.19
N PRO A 159 20.14 7.54 -10.03
CA PRO A 159 18.84 7.97 -10.51
C PRO A 159 17.93 8.09 -9.29
N SER A 160 17.35 9.27 -9.08
CA SER A 160 16.41 9.44 -7.99
C SER A 160 15.21 8.51 -8.20
N LEU A 161 15.13 7.44 -7.40
CA LEU A 161 14.04 6.47 -7.50
C LEU A 161 12.68 7.10 -7.26
N ILE A 162 12.61 8.28 -6.62
CA ILE A 162 11.38 8.99 -6.30
C ILE A 162 11.62 10.49 -6.45
N SER A 163 10.63 11.25 -6.91
CA SER A 163 10.67 12.71 -6.93
C SER A 163 10.48 13.32 -5.53
N GLU A 164 11.08 14.49 -5.27
CA GLU A 164 10.99 15.12 -3.94
C GLU A 164 9.56 15.56 -3.58
N ASP A 165 8.74 15.95 -4.55
CA ASP A 165 7.32 16.28 -4.34
C ASP A 165 6.53 15.09 -3.78
N THR A 166 6.83 13.88 -4.26
CA THR A 166 6.19 12.65 -3.79
C THR A 166 6.63 12.31 -2.36
N LEU A 167 7.91 12.50 -2.05
CA LEU A 167 8.47 12.28 -0.72
C LEU A 167 7.86 13.21 0.32
N GLN A 168 7.70 14.50 -0.01
CA GLN A 168 7.08 15.47 0.90
C GLN A 168 5.62 15.12 1.23
N LYS A 169 4.87 14.57 0.27
CA LYS A 169 3.47 14.16 0.50
C LYS A 169 3.36 12.94 1.42
N ARG A 170 4.28 11.98 1.32
CA ARG A 170 4.19 10.70 2.04
C ARG A 170 4.96 10.65 3.36
N ILE A 171 6.18 11.19 3.39
CA ILE A 171 7.11 11.10 4.52
C ILE A 171 7.25 12.44 5.25
N GLY A 172 6.88 13.55 4.59
CA GLY A 172 6.89 14.87 5.21
C GLY A 172 5.91 14.99 6.39
N PRO A 173 6.02 16.04 7.21
CA PRO A 173 5.18 16.27 8.39
C PRO A 173 3.66 16.33 8.09
N ASN A 174 3.28 16.45 6.82
CA ASN A 174 1.90 16.44 6.35
C ASN A 174 1.37 15.05 5.90
N GLY A 175 2.25 14.05 5.74
CA GLY A 175 1.90 12.67 5.38
C GLY A 175 1.61 11.77 6.60
N SER A 176 2.00 12.24 7.79
CA SER A 176 1.55 11.65 9.05
C SER A 176 0.11 12.10 9.32
N VAL A 177 -0.88 11.30 8.90
CA VAL A 177 -2.24 11.46 9.41
C VAL A 177 -2.18 11.15 10.91
N THR A 178 -2.13 12.19 11.72
CA THR A 178 -2.37 12.10 13.15
C THR A 178 -3.79 11.55 13.33
N ILE A 179 -3.91 10.24 13.55
CA ILE A 179 -5.16 9.62 14.00
C ILE A 179 -5.36 10.07 15.45
N ALA A 180 -5.94 11.26 15.61
CA ALA A 180 -6.48 11.66 16.89
C ALA A 180 -7.67 10.75 17.20
N HIS A 181 -7.49 9.87 18.17
CA HIS A 181 -8.52 9.13 18.92
C HIS A 181 -9.94 9.69 18.75
N ARG A 182 -10.76 9.04 17.93
CA ARG A 182 -12.23 9.08 18.03
C ARG A 182 -12.83 7.71 17.73
N LEU A 183 -12.49 6.74 18.57
CA LEU A 183 -13.35 5.60 18.87
C LEU A 183 -13.65 5.62 20.37
N ALA A 184 -14.38 6.64 20.80
CA ALA A 184 -15.18 6.55 22.01
C ALA A 184 -16.63 6.38 21.55
N GLY A 185 -17.03 5.13 21.35
CA GLY A 185 -18.43 4.78 21.19
C GLY A 185 -19.23 5.17 22.45
N PRO A 186 -20.54 5.43 22.31
CA PRO A 186 -21.38 5.74 23.46
C PRO A 186 -21.45 4.52 24.38
N LYS A 187 -21.07 4.69 25.65
CA LYS A 187 -21.39 3.72 26.70
C LYS A 187 -22.91 3.63 26.81
N SER A 188 -23.49 2.63 26.16
CA SER A 188 -24.75 2.04 26.55
C SER A 188 -24.60 1.47 27.97
N GLN A 189 -25.08 2.21 28.96
CA GLN A 189 -25.47 1.65 30.25
C GLN A 189 -26.99 1.70 30.34
N LEU A 190 -27.62 0.57 30.04
CA LEU A 190 -28.96 0.21 30.49
C LEU A 190 -28.84 -1.09 31.29
N ILE A 191 -29.23 -0.97 32.57
CA ILE A 191 -29.91 -1.98 33.40
C ILE A 191 -29.06 -3.15 33.92
N ARG A 192 -28.70 -3.13 35.21
CA ARG A 192 -29.51 -3.71 36.30
C ARG A 192 -29.27 -2.95 37.60
#